data_AF-A0A4Y2IY70-F1
#
_entry.id   AF-A0A4Y2IY70-F1
#
_cell.length_a   1.000
_cell.length_b   1.000
_cell.length_c   1.000
_cell.angle_alpha   90.00
_cell.angle_beta   90.00
_cell.angle_gamma   90.00
#
_symmetry.space_group_name_H-M   'P 1'
#
loop_
_entity.id
_entity.type
_entity.pdbx_description
1 polymer ?
#
loop_
_entity_poly.entity_id
_entity_poly.type
_entity_poly.pdbx_seq_one_letter_code
_entity_poly.pdbx_strand_id
1 'polypeptide(L)'
;MREVSRVVNVPHSIVWRVLRDEELHPYHVQKVQALIPADYAPRVEFARWFLQQLAAQPNFSAHVLFTDDSTFTREGISNTHNLHVFFRAVSVILPHMLSIKLFSTSSIRLVFYSFM
;
A
#
# COMPACT_ATOMS: atom_id res chain seq x y z
N MET A 1 0.24 -7.81 -12.23
CA MET A 1 0.96 -8.65 -13.22
C MET A 1 0.06 -9.21 -14.33
N ARG A 2 -1.02 -9.94 -14.02
CA ARG A 2 -1.98 -10.39 -15.04
C ARG A 2 -2.60 -9.21 -15.81
N GLU A 3 -2.88 -8.11 -15.11
CA GLU A 3 -3.37 -6.88 -15.74
C GLU A 3 -2.34 -6.24 -16.67
N VAL A 4 -1.07 -6.17 -16.27
CA VAL A 4 0.02 -5.67 -17.12
C VAL A 4 0.20 -6.55 -18.36
N SER A 5 0.16 -7.87 -18.18
CA SER A 5 0.19 -8.85 -19.28
C SER A 5 -0.98 -8.66 -20.25
N ARG A 6 -2.19 -8.37 -19.73
CA ARG A 6 -3.39 -8.09 -20.52
C ARG A 6 -3.29 -6.76 -21.29
N VAL A 7 -2.78 -5.72 -20.66
CA VAL A 7 -2.62 -4.38 -21.25
C VAL A 7 -1.52 -4.35 -22.33
N VAL A 8 -0.44 -5.09 -22.09
CA VAL A 8 0.73 -5.14 -23.00
C VAL A 8 0.60 -6.29 -24.01
N ASN A 9 -0.41 -7.16 -23.87
CA ASN A 9 -0.63 -8.36 -24.69
C ASN A 9 0.62 -9.26 -24.81
N VAL A 10 1.34 -9.41 -23.70
CA VAL A 10 2.60 -10.17 -23.62
C VAL A 10 2.47 -11.22 -22.52
N PRO A 11 2.98 -12.45 -22.72
CA PRO A 11 2.92 -13.48 -21.69
C PRO A 11 3.55 -13.02 -20.38
N HIS A 12 2.91 -13.38 -19.27
CA HIS A 12 3.35 -13.03 -17.92
C HIS A 12 4.84 -13.35 -17.64
N SER A 13 5.38 -14.42 -18.23
CA SER A 13 6.79 -14.82 -18.11
C SER A 13 7.76 -13.77 -18.67
N ILE A 14 7.40 -13.11 -19.77
CA ILE A 14 8.22 -12.07 -20.39
C ILE A 14 8.18 -10.79 -19.55
N VAL A 15 7.01 -10.42 -19.01
CA VAL A 15 6.88 -9.30 -18.07
C VAL A 15 7.79 -9.49 -16.86
N TRP A 16 7.82 -10.70 -16.29
CA TRP A 16 8.72 -11.02 -15.18
C TRP A 16 10.20 -11.00 -15.54
N ARG A 17 10.55 -11.41 -16.77
CA ARG A 17 11.94 -11.36 -17.23
C ARG A 17 12.41 -9.91 -17.33
N VAL A 18 11.64 -9.05 -18.01
CA VAL A 18 11.96 -7.63 -18.16
C VAL A 18 12.07 -6.94 -16.80
N LEU A 19 11.16 -7.20 -15.85
CA LEU A 19 11.24 -6.59 -14.52
C LEU A 19 12.48 -7.02 -13.74
N ARG A 20 12.94 -8.26 -13.91
CA ARG A 20 14.21 -8.71 -13.30
C ARG A 20 15.43 -8.11 -13.98
N ASP A 21 15.42 -8.02 -15.32
CA ASP A 21 16.50 -7.42 -16.10
C ASP A 21 16.70 -5.93 -15.72
N GLU A 22 15.61 -5.25 -15.37
CA GLU A 22 15.59 -3.87 -14.88
C GLU A 22 15.81 -3.73 -13.34
N GLU A 23 16.14 -4.82 -12.64
CA GLU A 23 16.34 -4.88 -11.18
C GLU A 23 15.14 -4.35 -10.35
N LEU A 24 13.93 -4.56 -10.85
CA LEU A 24 12.69 -4.14 -10.20
C LEU A 24 12.13 -5.27 -9.34
N HIS A 25 11.89 -4.96 -8.05
CA HIS A 25 11.37 -5.91 -7.08
C HIS A 25 9.91 -5.60 -6.73
N PRO A 26 9.06 -6.63 -6.54
CA PRO A 26 7.69 -6.43 -6.09
C PRO A 26 7.66 -6.02 -4.62
N TYR A 27 6.98 -4.91 -4.33
CA TYR A 27 6.66 -4.45 -2.98
C TYR A 27 5.15 -4.50 -2.78
N HIS A 28 4.72 -4.93 -1.59
CA HIS A 28 3.32 -4.83 -1.20
C HIS A 28 3.03 -3.40 -0.78
N VAL A 29 2.01 -2.79 -1.39
CA VAL A 29 1.56 -1.47 -0.96
C VAL A 29 0.75 -1.63 0.32
N GLN A 30 1.35 -1.26 1.44
CA GLN A 30 0.62 -1.14 2.68
C GLN A 30 0.01 0.26 2.75
N LYS A 31 -1.33 0.34 2.67
CA LYS A 31 -2.04 1.59 2.94
C LYS A 31 -2.02 1.82 4.45
N VAL A 32 -1.01 2.53 4.92
CA VAL A 32 -0.96 3.02 6.30
C VAL A 32 -1.78 4.30 6.40
N GLN A 33 -2.52 4.47 7.49
CA GLN A 33 -3.14 5.76 7.80
C GLN A 33 -2.03 6.81 7.91
N ALA A 34 -2.17 7.94 7.21
CA ALA A 34 -1.22 9.04 7.32
C ALA A 34 -1.40 9.70 8.69
N LEU A 35 -0.62 9.25 9.67
CA LEU A 35 -0.60 9.85 11.00
C LEU A 35 0.12 11.19 10.93
N ILE A 36 -0.55 12.24 11.38
CA ILE A 36 0.08 13.54 11.57
C ILE A 36 0.69 13.62 12.97
N PRO A 37 1.73 14.42 13.22
CA PRO A 37 2.35 14.55 14.54
C PRO A 37 1.34 14.90 15.66
N ALA A 38 0.28 15.64 15.33
CA ALA A 38 -0.79 15.99 16.25
C ALA A 38 -1.61 14.79 16.74
N ASP A 39 -1.65 13.67 16.00
CA ASP A 39 -2.37 12.46 16.40
C ASP A 39 -1.67 11.70 17.53
N TYR A 40 -0.38 11.93 17.73
CA TYR A 40 0.42 11.14 18.66
C TYR A 40 -0.02 11.32 20.11
N ALA A 41 -0.16 12.57 20.57
CA ALA A 41 -0.50 12.85 21.96
C ALA A 41 -1.89 12.29 22.35
N PRO A 42 -2.98 12.55 21.59
CA PRO A 42 -4.30 11.99 21.89
C PRO A 42 -4.32 10.45 21.89
N ARG A 43 -3.56 9.81 20.99
CA ARG A 43 -3.48 8.34 20.93
C ARG A 43 -2.79 7.75 22.16
N VAL A 44 -1.73 8.39 22.65
CA VAL A 44 -1.03 7.97 23.87
C VAL A 44 -1.94 8.14 25.09
N GLU A 45 -2.66 9.27 25.17
CA GLU A 45 -3.62 9.51 26.25
C GLU A 45 -4.74 8.47 26.26
N PHE A 46 -5.34 8.19 25.10
CA PHE A 46 -6.34 7.14 24.95
C PHE A 46 -5.81 5.77 25.38
N ALA A 47 -4.61 5.39 24.93
CA ALA A 47 -4.01 4.10 25.29
C ALA A 47 -3.79 3.98 26.81
N ARG A 48 -3.29 5.03 27.45
CA ARG A 48 -3.11 5.07 28.92
C ARG A 48 -4.44 4.94 29.65
N TRP A 49 -5.44 5.70 29.22
CA TRP A 49 -6.79 5.64 29.80
C TRP A 49 -7.38 4.23 29.66
N PHE A 50 -7.28 3.62 28.47
CA PHE A 50 -7.81 2.28 28.21
C PHE A 50 -7.14 1.21 29.10
N LEU A 51 -5.82 1.28 29.28
CA LEU A 51 -5.08 0.40 30.19
C LEU A 51 -5.52 0.57 31.65
N GLN A 52 -5.83 1.80 32.09
CA GLN A 52 -6.36 2.04 33.43
C GLN A 52 -7.75 1.41 33.61
N GLN A 53 -8.61 1.48 32.58
CA GLN A 53 -9.92 0.82 32.63
C GLN A 53 -9.78 -0.70 32.72
N LEU A 54 -8.85 -1.31 31.97
CA LEU A 54 -8.56 -2.73 32.06
C LEU A 54 -8.01 -3.14 33.43
N ALA A 55 -7.17 -2.31 34.05
CA ALA A 55 -6.64 -2.57 35.39
C ALA A 55 -7.73 -2.47 36.48
N ALA A 56 -8.67 -1.53 36.35
CA ALA A 56 -9.79 -1.38 37.27
C ALA A 56 -10.86 -2.47 37.10
N GLN A 57 -11.11 -2.88 35.85
CA GLN A 57 -12.10 -3.88 35.48
C GLN A 57 -11.52 -4.81 34.40
N PRO A 58 -11.07 -6.03 34.77
CA PRO A 58 -10.46 -6.96 33.82
C PRO A 58 -11.35 -7.32 32.62
N ASN A 59 -12.67 -7.22 32.76
CA ASN A 59 -13.65 -7.51 31.70
C ASN A 59 -14.08 -6.27 30.91
N PHE A 60 -13.48 -5.10 31.13
CA PHE A 60 -13.87 -3.85 30.47
C PHE A 60 -13.93 -3.97 28.94
N SER A 61 -12.93 -4.62 28.32
CA SER A 61 -12.91 -4.80 26.87
C SER A 61 -14.10 -5.60 26.32
N ALA A 62 -14.66 -6.51 27.10
CA ALA A 62 -15.83 -7.30 26.69
C ALA A 62 -17.12 -6.47 26.65
N HIS A 63 -17.12 -5.29 27.29
CA HIS A 63 -18.24 -4.36 27.31
C HIS A 63 -18.10 -3.22 26.30
N VAL A 64 -16.98 -3.16 25.56
CA VAL A 64 -16.76 -2.15 24.53
C VAL A 64 -17.23 -2.67 23.17
N LEU A 65 -18.25 -2.03 22.60
CA LEU A 65 -18.70 -2.28 21.23
C LEU A 65 -18.07 -1.23 20.31
N PHE A 66 -17.16 -1.67 19.44
CA PHE A 66 -16.62 -0.83 18.39
C PHE A 66 -17.55 -0.85 17.17
N THR A 67 -17.89 0.34 16.67
CA THR A 67 -18.66 0.52 15.43
C THR A 67 -17.80 1.28 14.43
N ASP A 68 -17.74 0.79 13.19
CA ASP A 68 -17.16 1.51 12.07
C ASP A 68 -18.17 1.64 10.93
N ASP A 69 -18.02 2.70 10.14
CA ASP A 69 -18.75 2.84 8.88
C ASP A 69 -17.85 2.37 7.75
N SER A 70 -18.29 1.36 7.01
CA SER A 70 -17.62 0.88 5.82
C SER A 70 -18.38 1.29 4.57
N THR A 71 -17.68 1.90 3.60
CA THR A 71 -18.26 2.26 2.31
C THR A 71 -17.95 1.16 1.30
N PHE A 72 -18.99 0.58 0.70
CA PHE A 72 -18.87 -0.38 -0.40
C PHE A 72 -19.26 0.30 -1.72
N THR A 73 -18.32 0.39 -2.65
CA THR A 73 -18.55 0.98 -3.99
C THR A 73 -18.71 -0.11 -5.05
N ARG A 74 -19.51 0.15 -6.09
CA ARG A 74 -19.81 -0.83 -7.17
C ARG A 74 -18.59 -1.14 -8.04
N GLU A 75 -17.59 -0.26 -8.02
CA GLU A 75 -16.31 -0.40 -8.73
C GLU A 75 -15.35 -1.40 -8.07
N GLY A 76 -15.76 -2.02 -6.95
CA GLY A 76 -15.09 -3.16 -6.33
C GLY A 76 -14.26 -2.80 -5.11
N ILE A 77 -14.13 -3.79 -4.22
CA ILE A 77 -13.17 -3.77 -3.12
C ILE A 77 -11.77 -3.78 -3.75
N SER A 78 -11.04 -2.66 -3.62
CA SER A 78 -9.64 -2.62 -4.03
C SER A 78 -8.86 -3.56 -3.11
N ASN A 79 -8.56 -4.76 -3.60
CA ASN A 79 -7.76 -5.74 -2.87
C ASN A 79 -6.30 -5.29 -2.89
N THR A 80 -5.95 -4.42 -1.94
CA THR A 80 -4.60 -3.90 -1.72
C THR A 80 -3.58 -5.02 -1.46
N HIS A 81 -4.00 -6.20 -1.00
CA HIS A 81 -3.10 -7.34 -0.82
C HIS A 81 -2.55 -7.88 -2.14
N ASN A 82 -3.30 -7.75 -3.24
CA ASN A 82 -2.83 -8.13 -4.59
C ASN A 82 -2.17 -6.97 -5.33
N LEU A 83 -2.06 -5.80 -4.70
CA LEU A 83 -1.43 -4.61 -5.29
C LEU A 83 0.08 -4.65 -5.06
N HIS A 84 0.80 -5.09 -6.09
CA HIS A 84 2.26 -5.01 -6.13
C HIS A 84 2.70 -3.78 -6.91
N VAL A 85 3.58 -2.98 -6.30
CA VAL A 85 4.30 -1.91 -6.99
C VAL A 85 5.76 -2.33 -7.12
N PHE A 86 6.37 -2.00 -8.26
CA PHE A 86 7.72 -2.42 -8.60
C PHE A 86 8.67 -1.23 -8.50
N PHE A 87 9.68 -1.33 -7.65
CA PHE A 87 10.72 -0.31 -7.47
C PHE A 87 12.11 -0.92 -7.62
N ARG A 88 13.07 -0.08 -8.05
CA ARG A 88 14.49 -0.44 -8.04
C ARG A 88 15.03 -0.28 -6.61
N ALA A 89 15.91 -1.16 -6.18
CA ALA A 89 16.43 -1.16 -4.80
C ALA A 89 17.06 0.19 -4.38
N VAL A 90 17.68 0.91 -5.34
CA VAL A 90 18.28 2.24 -5.10
C VAL A 90 17.23 3.31 -4.77
N SER A 91 16.00 3.18 -5.26
CA SER A 91 14.91 4.14 -5.08
C SER A 91 14.23 4.06 -3.71
N VAL A 92 14.40 2.96 -2.95
CA VAL A 92 13.79 2.79 -1.63
C VAL A 92 14.51 3.61 -0.54
N ILE A 93 15.78 3.94 -0.77
CA ILE A 93 16.62 4.70 0.19
C ILE A 93 16.39 6.22 0.09
N LEU A 94 15.83 6.71 -1.03
CA LEU A 94 15.50 8.12 -1.24
C LEU A 94 13.99 8.25 -1.47
N PRO A 95 13.18 8.69 -0.48
CA PRO A 95 11.71 8.73 -0.59
C PRO A 95 11.16 9.72 -1.64
N HIS A 96 12.02 10.39 -2.41
CA HIS A 96 11.66 11.37 -3.42
C HIS A 96 11.68 10.84 -4.87
N MET A 97 11.99 9.57 -5.17
CA MET A 97 12.26 9.22 -6.58
C MET A 97 11.59 7.97 -7.17
N LEU A 98 10.81 8.25 -8.22
CA LEU A 98 10.40 7.42 -9.37
C LEU A 98 9.43 6.26 -9.15
N SER A 99 8.20 6.44 -9.65
CA SER A 99 7.24 5.37 -9.93
C SER A 99 7.18 5.12 -11.44
N ILE A 100 7.29 3.85 -11.87
CA ILE A 100 7.21 3.45 -13.27
C ILE A 100 5.79 2.98 -13.57
N LYS A 101 5.09 3.67 -14.50
CA LYS A 101 3.83 3.22 -15.07
C LYS A 101 4.10 2.79 -16.52
N LEU A 102 3.96 1.50 -16.81
CA LEU A 102 4.09 0.96 -18.17
C LEU A 102 2.88 1.45 -19.00
N PHE A 103 3.12 2.36 -19.96
CA PHE A 103 2.09 2.81 -20.90
C PHE A 103 2.25 2.08 -22.24
N SER A 104 1.14 1.56 -22.77
CA SER A 104 1.09 0.76 -24.00
C SER A 104 1.05 1.66 -25.24
N THR A 105 2.09 1.66 -26.06
CA THR A 105 2.01 1.79 -27.53
C THR A 105 3.25 1.16 -28.16
N SER A 106 3.08 0.01 -28.82
CA SER A 106 3.92 -0.67 -29.84
C SER A 106 5.46 -0.76 -29.70
N SER A 107 6.07 -0.17 -28.69
CA SER A 107 7.48 -0.20 -28.33
C SER A 107 7.55 0.14 -26.85
N ILE A 108 8.04 -0.79 -26.02
CA ILE A 108 8.12 -0.61 -24.57
C ILE A 108 9.02 0.59 -24.29
N ARG A 109 8.44 1.74 -23.95
CA ARG A 109 9.17 2.89 -23.40
C ARG A 109 8.87 2.97 -21.91
N LEU A 110 9.92 2.82 -21.11
CA LEU A 110 9.89 3.07 -19.67
C LEU A 110 9.70 4.59 -19.48
N VAL A 111 8.55 4.99 -18.95
CA VAL A 111 8.29 6.39 -18.58
C VAL A 111 8.46 6.53 -17.08
N PHE A 112 9.36 7.43 -16.72
CA PHE A 112 9.79 7.75 -15.39
C PHE A 112 9.00 8.97 -14.87
N TYR A 113 8.18 8.80 -13.83
CA TYR A 113 7.47 9.92 -13.21
C TYR A 113 8.21 10.41 -11.96
N SER A 114 8.50 11.71 -11.90
CA SER A 114 8.91 12.40 -10.66
C SER A 114 7.65 12.90 -9.95
N PHE A 115 7.43 12.49 -8.70
CA PHE A 115 6.44 13.11 -7.83
C PHE A 115 7.16 14.26 -7.10
N MET A 116 6.70 15.49 -7.29
CA MET A 116 7.19 16.68 -6.58
C MET A 116 6.24 16.98 -5.42
#